data_AF-A0A1F2QXH6-F1
#
_entry.id   AF-A0A1F2QXH6-F1
#
_cell.length_a   1.000
_cell.length_b   1.000
_cell.length_c   1.000
_cell.angle_alpha   90.00
_cell.angle_beta   90.00
_cell.angle_gamma   90.00
#
_symmetry.space_group_name_H-M   'P 1'
#
loop_
_entity.id
_entity.type
_entity.pdbx_description
1 polymer ?
#
loop_
_entity_poly.entity_id
_entity_poly.type
_entity_poly.pdbx_seq_one_letter_code
_entity_poly.pdbx_strand_id
1 'polypeptide(L)'
;MKDVNYYDALPWEVQIERDLRKDGSIYYVARHPEFGPVSGPIGTGSTPEEALVELREARRSLIRVLLERGDSIPDPRPVKAAVS
;
A
#
# COMPACT_ATOMS: atom_id res chain seq x y z
N MET A 1 -19.92 -11.21 -2.16
CA MET A 1 -18.76 -11.52 -1.32
C MET A 1 -17.64 -10.58 -1.74
N LYS A 2 -16.92 -9.96 -0.80
CA LYS A 2 -15.76 -9.13 -1.16
C LYS A 2 -14.59 -10.07 -1.48
N ASP A 3 -13.94 -9.89 -2.62
CA ASP A 3 -12.79 -10.67 -3.06
C ASP A 3 -11.58 -9.76 -3.35
N VAL A 4 -10.44 -10.36 -3.72
CA VAL A 4 -9.21 -9.58 -3.99
C VAL A 4 -9.42 -8.52 -5.09
N ASN A 5 -10.26 -8.78 -6.09
CA ASN A 5 -10.49 -7.84 -7.19
C ASN A 5 -11.37 -6.67 -6.76
N TYR A 6 -12.38 -6.94 -5.92
CA TYR A 6 -13.18 -5.91 -5.26
C TYR A 6 -12.28 -4.94 -4.50
N TYR A 7 -11.36 -5.45 -3.67
CA TYR A 7 -10.48 -4.58 -2.91
C TYR A 7 -9.42 -3.90 -3.78
N ASP A 8 -8.89 -4.55 -4.82
CA ASP A 8 -7.88 -3.93 -5.70
C ASP A 8 -8.42 -2.74 -6.51
N ALA A 9 -9.74 -2.68 -6.72
CA ALA A 9 -10.42 -1.57 -7.40
C ALA A 9 -10.70 -0.36 -6.49
N LEU A 10 -10.50 -0.49 -5.18
CA LEU A 10 -10.80 0.60 -4.24
C LEU A 10 -9.73 1.71 -4.30
N PRO A 11 -10.10 2.97 -4.01
CA PRO A 11 -9.20 4.12 -4.05
C PRO A 11 -8.34 4.21 -2.78
N TRP A 12 -7.40 3.30 -2.60
CA TRP A 12 -6.49 3.29 -1.45
C TRP A 12 -5.59 4.52 -1.41
N GLU A 13 -5.44 5.14 -0.24
CA GLU A 13 -4.48 6.22 -0.06
C GLU A 13 -3.06 5.68 -0.22
N VAL A 14 -2.19 6.41 -0.93
CA VAL A 14 -0.78 6.04 -1.05
C VAL A 14 0.09 7.16 -0.53
N GLN A 15 1.00 6.80 0.38
CA GLN A 15 2.05 7.68 0.86
C GLN A 15 3.39 7.16 0.35
N ILE A 16 4.19 8.04 -0.25
CA ILE A 16 5.53 7.73 -0.75
C ILE A 16 6.53 8.63 -0.03
N GLU A 17 7.53 8.01 0.57
CA GLU A 17 8.64 8.68 1.25
C GLU A 17 9.94 8.37 0.52
N ARG A 18 10.85 9.35 0.50
CA ARG A 18 12.23 9.14 0.07
C ARG A 18 13.08 8.74 1.27
N ASP A 19 14.01 7.82 1.08
CA ASP A 19 14.95 7.39 2.11
C ASP A 19 16.31 7.06 1.49
N LEU A 20 17.33 6.88 2.34
CA LEU A 20 18.72 6.64 1.96
C LEU A 20 19.12 5.21 2.27
N ARG A 21 19.69 4.54 1.27
CA ARG A 21 20.40 3.28 1.46
C ARG A 21 21.71 3.53 2.22
N LYS A 22 22.31 2.45 2.72
CA LYS A 22 23.59 2.49 3.44
C LYS A 22 24.75 3.05 2.60
N ASP A 23 24.66 2.94 1.27
CA ASP A 23 25.64 3.47 0.32
C ASP A 23 25.37 4.94 -0.07
N GLY A 24 24.36 5.58 0.54
CA GLY A 24 23.96 6.96 0.26
C GLY A 24 23.07 7.13 -0.97
N SER A 25 22.74 6.05 -1.70
CA SER A 25 21.77 6.12 -2.80
C SER A 25 20.34 6.29 -2.29
N ILE A 26 19.52 6.99 -3.07
CA ILE A 26 18.10 7.23 -2.73
C ILE A 26 17.28 5.99 -3.10
N TYR A 27 16.33 5.64 -2.25
CA TYR A 27 15.23 4.74 -2.58
C TYR A 27 13.90 5.32 -2.08
N TYR A 28 12.81 4.77 -2.60
CA TYR A 28 11.46 5.19 -2.26
C TYR A 28 10.75 4.08 -1.51
N VAL A 29 9.92 4.46 -0.55
CA VAL A 29 9.07 3.56 0.23
C VAL A 29 7.62 4.01 0.08
N ALA A 30 6.77 3.13 -0.42
CA ALA A 30 5.34 3.37 -0.59
C ALA A 30 4.54 2.54 0.43
N ARG A 31 3.49 3.12 1.01
CA ARG A 31 2.62 2.48 2.02
C ARG A 31 1.15 2.85 1.84
N HIS A 32 0.27 1.96 2.31
CA HIS A 32 -1.15 2.25 2.56
C HIS A 32 -1.36 2.52 4.05
N PRO A 33 -1.58 3.78 4.48
CA PRO A 33 -1.61 4.13 5.89
C PRO A 33 -2.81 3.52 6.65
N GLU A 34 -3.81 2.98 5.94
CA GLU A 34 -4.96 2.25 6.50
C GLU A 34 -4.57 0.91 7.14
N PHE A 35 -3.51 0.28 6.67
CA PHE A 35 -3.03 -0.99 7.22
C PHE A 35 -2.07 -0.81 8.42
N GLY A 36 -1.80 0.44 8.80
CA GLY A 36 -0.87 0.78 9.87
C GLY A 36 0.61 0.66 9.45
N PRO A 37 1.53 1.24 10.26
CA PRO A 37 2.93 1.39 9.87
C PRO A 37 3.80 0.14 10.07
N VAL A 38 3.35 -0.84 10.86
CA VAL A 38 4.17 -2.00 11.27
C VAL A 38 3.89 -3.25 10.45
N SER A 39 2.61 -3.54 10.20
CA SER A 39 2.15 -4.79 9.56
C SER A 39 1.43 -4.57 8.23
N GLY A 40 1.46 -3.34 7.71
CA GLY A 40 0.88 -3.02 6.42
C GLY A 40 1.75 -3.45 5.24
N PRO A 41 1.17 -3.51 4.03
CA PRO A 41 1.93 -3.76 2.82
C PRO A 41 2.88 -2.58 2.57
N ILE A 42 4.09 -2.91 2.13
CA ILE A 42 5.14 -1.94 1.80
C ILE A 42 5.61 -2.26 0.39
N GLY A 43 5.77 -1.23 -0.42
CA GLY A 43 6.52 -1.29 -1.66
C GLY A 43 7.77 -0.42 -1.57
N THR A 44 8.81 -0.81 -2.28
CA THR A 44 10.10 -0.12 -2.35
C THR A 44 10.57 -0.04 -3.80
N GLY A 45 11.41 0.95 -4.09
CA GLY A 45 11.90 1.12 -5.46
C GLY A 45 13.03 2.12 -5.55
N SER A 46 13.77 2.07 -6.65
CA SER A 46 14.68 3.15 -7.05
C SER A 46 13.92 4.34 -7.62
N THR A 47 12.64 4.17 -7.98
CA THR A 47 11.71 5.23 -8.38
C THR A 47 10.41 5.17 -7.58
N PRO A 48 9.64 6.27 -7.48
CA PRO A 48 8.29 6.24 -6.92
C PRO A 48 7.37 5.24 -7.62
N GLU A 49 7.48 5.11 -8.94
CA GLU A 49 6.67 4.21 -9.76
C GLU A 49 6.94 2.74 -9.44
N GLU A 50 8.21 2.37 -9.25
CA GLU A 50 8.59 1.02 -8.82
C GLU A 50 8.01 0.70 -7.44
N ALA A 51 8.12 1.63 -6.49
CA ALA A 51 7.56 1.46 -5.15
C ALA A 51 6.03 1.31 -5.19
N LEU A 52 5.35 2.02 -6.11
CA LEU A 52 3.90 1.88 -6.31
C LEU A 52 3.51 0.50 -6.85
N VAL A 53 4.25 -0.01 -7.84
CA VAL A 53 4.01 -1.34 -8.41
C VAL A 53 4.21 -2.41 -7.33
N GLU A 54 5.30 -2.34 -6.57
CA GLU A 54 5.56 -3.30 -5.50
C GLU A 54 4.49 -3.22 -4.39
N LEU A 55 4.08 -2.00 -3.99
CA LEU A 55 3.02 -1.80 -3.00
C LEU A 55 1.70 -2.44 -3.44
N ARG A 56 1.34 -2.33 -4.71
CA ARG A 56 0.12 -2.93 -5.26
C ARG A 56 0.15 -4.47 -5.14
N GLU A 57 1.26 -5.09 -5.52
CA GLU A 57 1.41 -6.55 -5.43
C GLU A 57 1.46 -7.03 -3.98
N ALA A 58 2.14 -6.30 -3.11
CA ALA A 58 2.17 -6.58 -1.67
C ALA A 58 0.77 -6.48 -1.05
N ARG A 59 -0.01 -5.45 -1.39
CA ARG A 59 -1.40 -5.29 -0.95
C ARG A 59 -2.27 -6.45 -1.43
N ARG A 60 -2.19 -6.81 -2.72
CA ARG A 60 -2.96 -7.93 -3.28
C ARG A 60 -2.66 -9.24 -2.57
N SER A 61 -1.39 -9.47 -2.24
CA SER A 61 -0.95 -10.66 -1.52
C SER A 61 -1.48 -10.68 -0.08
N LEU A 62 -1.35 -9.57 0.66
CA LEU A 62 -1.88 -9.45 2.02
C LEU A 62 -3.40 -9.66 2.07
N ILE A 63 -4.14 -9.04 1.16
CA ILE A 63 -5.61 -9.17 1.09
C ILE A 63 -6.02 -10.62 0.86
N ARG A 64 -5.33 -11.38 -0.01
CA ARG A 64 -5.62 -12.81 -0.19
C ARG A 64 -5.47 -13.58 1.12
N VAL A 65 -4.37 -13.35 1.84
CA VAL A 65 -4.12 -14.00 3.15
C VAL A 65 -5.20 -13.63 4.17
N LEU A 66 -5.59 -12.36 4.25
CA LEU A 66 -6.64 -11.92 5.18
C LEU A 66 -8.00 -12.54 4.84
N LEU A 67 -8.35 -12.62 3.54
CA LEU A 67 -9.58 -13.28 3.08
C LEU A 67 -9.60 -14.77 3.41
N GLU A 68 -8.49 -15.47 3.17
CA GLU A 68 -8.35 -16.91 3.46
C GLU A 68 -8.50 -17.24 4.95
N ARG A 69 -8.03 -16.33 5.81
CA ARG A 69 -8.11 -16.47 7.27
C ARG A 69 -9.45 -16.00 7.86
N GLY A 70 -10.27 -15.30 7.07
CA GLY A 70 -11.48 -14.63 7.56
C GLY A 70 -11.17 -13.41 8.44
N ASP A 71 -9.96 -12.85 8.31
CA ASP A 71 -9.53 -11.66 9.04
C ASP A 71 -10.21 -10.40 8.47
N SER A 72 -10.36 -9.38 9.31
CA SER A 72 -10.88 -8.08 8.87
C SER A 72 -9.87 -7.34 8.00
N ILE A 73 -10.35 -6.75 6.91
CA ILE A 73 -9.58 -5.89 6.02
C ILE A 73 -10.03 -4.45 6.26
N PRO A 74 -9.10 -3.49 6.49
CA PRO A 74 -9.47 -2.10 6.68
C PRO A 74 -10.16 -1.55 5.42
N ASP A 75 -11.08 -0.61 5.60
CA ASP A 75 -11.62 0.15 4.47
C ASP A 75 -10.62 1.25 4.05
N PRO A 76 -10.58 1.63 2.76
CA PRO A 76 -9.78 2.76 2.29
C PRO A 76 -10.18 4.03 3.01
N ARG A 77 -9.21 4.92 3.27
CA ARG A 77 -9.55 6.24 3.78
C ARG A 77 -10.34 7.01 2.71
N PRO A 78 -11.38 7.76 3.11
CA PRO A 78 -12.03 8.65 2.17
C PRO A 78 -10.98 9.62 1.64
N VAL A 79 -10.82 9.65 0.31
CA VAL A 79 -9.98 10.64 -0.36
C VAL A 79 -10.49 11.99 0.13
N LYS A 80 -9.68 12.70 0.95
CA LYS A 80 -10.00 14.09 1.27
C LYS A 80 -9.95 14.82 -0.06
N ALA A 81 -11.12 15.10 -0.64
CA ALA A 81 -11.23 16.08 -1.70
C ALA A 81 -10.58 17.34 -1.13
N ALA A 82 -9.44 17.73 -1.69
CA ALA A 82 -8.84 19.01 -1.37
C ALA A 82 -9.89 20.06 -1.73
N VAL A 83 -10.57 20.61 -0.71
CA VAL A 83 -11.37 21.81 -0.87
C VAL A 83 -10.39 22.89 -1.30
N SER A 84 -10.60 23.37 -2.53
CA SER A 84 -9.83 24.43 -3.19
C SER A 84 -9.92 25.75 -2.45
#